data_AF-A0A844U5K5-F1
#
_entry.id   AF-A0A844U5K5-F1
#
_cell.length_a   1.000
_cell.length_b   1.000
_cell.length_c   1.000
_cell.angle_alpha   90.00
_cell.angle_beta   90.00
_cell.angle_gamma   90.00
#
_symmetry.space_group_name_H-M   'P 1'
#
loop_
_entity.id
_entity.type
_entity.pdbx_description
1 polymer ?
#
loop_
_entity_poly.entity_id
_entity_poly.type
_entity_poly.pdbx_seq_one_letter_code
_entity_poly.pdbx_strand_id
1 'polypeptide(L)'
;MKLKIDEGLDPSRVFTLIPKLKKLLKPIKVQNNSEFIDKLLKKPFEILDIISESYILEGHEDFHLHCILYSNIPIYFSAAIGDGANCWIGGEKPNGESLYDVDDRQGLIDTLESLNLPKTIIFTEIILTQNIEGSECEFKYKI
;
A
#
# COMPACT_ATOMS: atom_id res chain seq x y z
N MET A 1 32.63 5.21 -23.78
CA MET A 1 31.65 4.79 -22.75
C MET A 1 31.27 6.03 -21.95
N LYS A 2 30.01 6.47 -21.98
CA LYS A 2 29.58 7.64 -21.19
C LYS A 2 29.17 7.15 -19.80
N LEU A 3 29.88 7.59 -18.76
CA LEU A 3 29.43 7.45 -17.39
C LEU A 3 28.11 8.21 -17.24
N LYS A 4 27.02 7.49 -16.97
CA LYS A 4 25.81 8.11 -16.42
C LYS A 4 26.16 8.41 -14.97
N ILE A 5 26.34 9.69 -14.66
CA ILE A 5 26.36 10.16 -13.29
C ILE A 5 24.90 10.07 -12.85
N ASP A 6 24.59 9.18 -11.91
CA ASP A 6 23.26 9.12 -11.31
C ASP A 6 23.07 10.42 -10.51
N GLU A 7 22.04 11.19 -10.86
CA GLU A 7 21.75 12.51 -10.29
C GLU A 7 21.04 12.37 -8.94
N GLY A 8 21.66 11.70 -7.96
CA GLY A 8 21.16 11.61 -6.57
C GLY A 8 19.69 11.18 -6.40
N LEU A 9 19.19 11.32 -5.16
CA LEU A 9 17.77 11.14 -4.85
C LEU A 9 17.00 12.36 -5.35
N ASP A 10 16.21 12.23 -6.42
CA ASP A 10 15.24 13.24 -6.84
C ASP A 10 13.93 13.04 -6.07
N PRO A 11 13.61 13.90 -5.08
CA PRO A 11 12.40 13.75 -4.26
C PRO A 11 11.13 13.82 -5.12
N SER A 12 11.19 14.52 -6.27
CA SER A 12 10.04 14.75 -7.13
C SER A 12 9.57 13.49 -7.88
N ARG A 13 10.41 12.44 -7.95
CA ARG A 13 10.03 11.13 -8.52
C ARG A 13 8.80 10.53 -7.87
N VAL A 14 8.57 10.79 -6.58
CA VAL A 14 7.38 10.32 -5.86
C VAL A 14 6.07 10.81 -6.50
N PHE A 15 6.07 12.02 -7.08
CA PHE A 15 4.89 12.57 -7.75
C PHE A 15 4.53 11.83 -9.03
N THR A 16 5.51 11.16 -9.66
CA THR A 16 5.26 10.32 -10.85
C THR A 16 4.47 9.04 -10.51
N LEU A 17 4.46 8.64 -9.24
CA LEU A 17 3.72 7.47 -8.75
C LEU A 17 2.23 7.76 -8.56
N ILE A 18 1.87 9.01 -8.24
CA ILE A 18 0.50 9.41 -7.89
C ILE A 18 -0.54 8.97 -8.94
N PRO A 19 -0.34 9.20 -10.26
CA PRO A 19 -1.30 8.73 -11.27
C PRO A 19 -1.45 7.21 -11.31
N LYS A 20 -0.41 6.45 -10.96
CA LYS A 20 -0.45 4.98 -10.90
C LYS A 20 -1.19 4.51 -9.64
N LEU A 21 -0.89 5.09 -8.48
CA LEU A 21 -1.59 4.82 -7.22
C LEU A 21 -3.09 5.10 -7.35
N LYS A 22 -3.48 6.19 -8.02
CA LYS A 22 -4.90 6.49 -8.30
C LYS A 22 -5.61 5.39 -9.10
N LYS A 23 -4.90 4.57 -9.90
CA LYS A 23 -5.51 3.43 -10.61
C LYS A 23 -5.90 2.29 -9.65
N LEU A 24 -5.32 2.23 -8.46
CA LEU A 24 -5.68 1.26 -7.43
C LEU A 24 -7.04 1.53 -6.80
N LEU A 25 -7.57 2.75 -6.95
CA LEU A 25 -8.86 3.19 -6.41
C LEU A 25 -10.08 2.54 -7.08
N LYS A 26 -9.87 1.59 -8.02
CA LYS A 26 -10.95 0.85 -8.66
C LYS A 26 -11.72 0.03 -7.61
N PRO A 27 -13.04 0.21 -7.48
CA PRO A 27 -13.83 -0.55 -6.51
C PRO A 27 -13.78 -2.06 -6.76
N ILE A 28 -13.90 -2.84 -5.68
CA ILE A 28 -13.93 -4.31 -5.73
C ILE A 28 -15.32 -4.80 -5.36
N LYS A 29 -15.95 -5.56 -6.26
CA LYS A 29 -17.23 -6.22 -5.95
C LYS A 29 -16.99 -7.34 -4.93
N VAL A 30 -17.78 -7.35 -3.85
CA VAL A 30 -17.72 -8.42 -2.84
C VAL A 30 -18.29 -9.70 -3.43
N GLN A 31 -17.56 -10.81 -3.26
CA GLN A 31 -17.95 -12.13 -3.74
C GLN A 31 -17.59 -13.17 -2.67
N ASN A 32 -18.39 -14.24 -2.61
CA ASN A 32 -18.11 -15.35 -1.71
C ASN A 32 -17.31 -16.44 -2.45
N ASN A 33 -16.03 -16.16 -2.72
CA ASN A 33 -15.13 -17.10 -3.38
C ASN A 33 -13.66 -16.81 -3.02
N SER A 34 -12.77 -17.77 -3.33
CA SER A 34 -11.33 -17.64 -3.09
C SER A 34 -10.69 -16.51 -3.90
N GLU A 35 -11.17 -16.24 -5.11
CA GLU A 35 -10.65 -15.19 -6.00
C GLU A 35 -10.80 -13.80 -5.39
N PHE A 36 -11.88 -13.54 -4.66
CA PHE A 36 -12.09 -12.30 -3.92
C PHE A 36 -11.04 -12.12 -2.83
N ILE A 37 -10.76 -13.17 -2.05
CA ILE A 37 -9.71 -13.15 -1.02
C ILE A 37 -8.34 -12.91 -1.67
N ASP A 38 -8.03 -13.62 -2.75
CA ASP A 38 -6.77 -13.44 -3.49
C ASP A 38 -6.59 -12.01 -4.01
N LYS A 39 -7.67 -11.37 -4.46
CA LYS A 39 -7.64 -9.97 -4.89
C LYS A 39 -7.29 -9.02 -3.76
N LEU A 40 -7.81 -9.24 -2.55
CA LEU A 40 -7.49 -8.41 -1.39
C LEU A 40 -6.04 -8.64 -0.92
N LEU A 41 -5.60 -9.91 -0.85
CA LEU A 41 -4.23 -10.27 -0.49
C LEU A 41 -3.19 -9.71 -1.47
N LYS A 42 -3.54 -9.52 -2.74
CA LYS A 42 -2.66 -8.91 -3.74
C LYS A 42 -2.53 -7.39 -3.63
N LYS A 43 -3.45 -6.70 -2.96
CA LYS A 43 -3.44 -5.22 -2.92
C LYS A 43 -2.17 -4.62 -2.33
N PRO A 44 -1.62 -5.11 -1.21
CA PRO A 44 -0.35 -4.61 -0.68
C PRO A 44 0.80 -4.76 -1.68
N PHE A 45 0.85 -5.87 -2.43
CA PHE A 45 1.85 -6.08 -3.48
C PHE A 45 1.68 -5.12 -4.66
N GLU A 46 0.44 -4.85 -5.10
CA GLU A 46 0.19 -3.85 -6.15
C GLU A 46 0.68 -2.45 -5.72
N ILE A 47 0.55 -2.11 -4.43
CA ILE A 47 1.09 -0.86 -3.88
C ILE A 47 2.62 -0.92 -3.88
N LEU A 48 3.19 -2.01 -3.38
CA LEU A 48 4.63 -2.23 -3.28
C LEU A 48 5.31 -2.11 -4.64
N ASP A 49 4.74 -2.75 -5.68
CA ASP A 49 5.24 -2.70 -7.04
C ASP A 49 5.33 -1.26 -7.55
N ILE A 50 4.29 -0.45 -7.30
CA ILE A 50 4.26 0.94 -7.74
C ILE A 50 5.31 1.77 -6.99
N ILE A 51 5.38 1.68 -5.66
CA ILE A 51 6.33 2.50 -4.89
C ILE A 51 7.79 2.08 -5.16
N SER A 52 8.02 0.80 -5.43
CA SER A 52 9.35 0.26 -5.76
C SER A 52 9.91 0.80 -7.08
N GLU A 53 9.08 1.33 -7.98
CA GLU A 53 9.57 2.02 -9.18
C GLU A 53 10.37 3.29 -8.84
N SER A 54 10.17 3.87 -7.65
CA SER A 54 10.95 5.00 -7.14
C SER A 54 12.18 4.59 -6.33
N TYR A 55 12.36 3.28 -6.09
CA TYR A 55 13.47 2.77 -5.30
C TYR A 55 14.81 2.97 -6.00
N ILE A 56 15.77 3.55 -5.27
CA ILE A 56 17.15 3.76 -5.71
C ILE A 56 18.03 3.07 -4.67
N LEU A 57 18.98 2.25 -5.13
CA LEU A 57 19.86 1.47 -4.24
C LEU A 57 20.82 2.38 -3.46
N GLU A 58 21.27 3.46 -4.08
CA GLU A 58 22.10 4.48 -3.47
C GLU A 58 21.24 5.42 -2.60
N GLY A 59 21.59 5.57 -1.32
CA GLY A 59 20.82 6.41 -0.38
C GLY A 59 19.56 5.77 0.20
N HIS A 60 19.38 4.46 0.05
CA HIS A 60 18.21 3.74 0.58
C HIS A 60 18.04 3.82 2.12
N GLU A 61 19.13 4.06 2.87
CA GLU A 61 19.08 4.27 4.33
C GLU A 61 18.48 5.61 4.71
N ASP A 62 18.57 6.58 3.79
CA ASP A 62 18.12 7.95 3.98
C ASP A 62 16.79 8.22 3.25
N PHE A 63 16.21 7.22 2.59
CA PHE A 63 14.98 7.35 1.80
C PHE A 63 13.95 6.32 2.25
N HIS A 64 12.83 6.78 2.80
CA HIS A 64 11.68 5.95 3.10
C HIS A 64 10.46 6.40 2.32
N LEU A 65 9.74 5.44 1.74
CA LEU A 65 8.44 5.66 1.13
C LEU A 65 7.43 4.73 1.78
N HIS A 66 6.30 5.26 2.20
CA HIS A 66 5.21 4.50 2.78
C HIS A 66 3.90 4.91 2.12
N CYS A 67 3.13 3.93 1.64
CA CYS A 67 1.83 4.17 1.04
C CYS A 67 0.76 3.39 1.80
N ILE A 68 -0.33 4.07 2.14
CA ILE A 68 -1.53 3.49 2.76
C ILE A 68 -2.73 3.76 1.86
N LEU A 69 -3.51 2.71 1.60
CA LEU A 69 -4.75 2.72 0.85
C LEU A 69 -5.90 2.34 1.77
N TYR A 70 -6.77 3.30 2.08
CA TYR A 70 -7.96 3.09 2.92
C TYR A 70 -9.18 2.72 2.09
N SER A 71 -10.12 2.04 2.74
CA SER A 71 -11.38 1.62 2.15
C SER A 71 -12.58 1.94 3.03
N ASN A 72 -13.78 1.68 2.53
CA ASN A 72 -15.05 1.85 3.26
C ASN A 72 -15.36 0.71 4.25
N ILE A 73 -14.42 -0.20 4.47
CA ILE A 73 -14.45 -1.22 5.52
C ILE A 73 -13.26 -0.97 6.47
N PRO A 74 -13.27 -1.50 7.72
CA PRO A 74 -12.18 -1.30 8.68
C PRO A 74 -10.93 -2.15 8.34
N ILE A 75 -10.54 -2.14 7.05
CA ILE A 75 -9.34 -2.77 6.52
C ILE A 75 -8.65 -1.74 5.63
N TYR A 76 -7.33 -1.62 5.78
CA TYR A 76 -6.46 -0.83 4.92
C TYR A 76 -5.35 -1.70 4.33
N PHE A 77 -4.76 -1.24 3.24
CA PHE A 77 -3.67 -1.93 2.53
C PHE A 77 -2.46 -1.02 2.52
N SER A 78 -1.27 -1.57 2.77
CA SER A 78 -0.09 -0.76 2.99
C SER A 78 1.17 -1.40 2.41
N ALA A 79 2.10 -0.56 1.96
CA ALA A 79 3.44 -1.00 1.59
C ALA A 79 4.47 0.10 1.87
N ALA A 80 5.68 -0.31 2.22
CA ALA A 80 6.80 0.59 2.49
C ALA A 80 8.10 0.08 1.86
N ILE A 81 8.95 1.03 1.44
CA ILE A 81 10.33 0.82 0.97
C ILE A 81 11.28 1.75 1.73
N GLY A 82 12.51 1.30 1.99
CA GLY A 82 13.58 2.03 2.67
C GLY A 82 14.63 1.04 3.16
N ASP A 83 14.64 0.75 4.47
CA ASP A 83 15.38 -0.38 5.07
C ASP A 83 14.70 -1.73 4.77
N GLY A 84 14.69 -2.08 3.48
CA GLY A 84 13.94 -3.20 2.93
C GLY A 84 12.58 -2.81 2.35
N ALA A 85 11.88 -3.82 1.84
CA ALA A 85 10.61 -3.70 1.16
C ALA A 85 9.60 -4.59 1.88
N ASN A 86 8.53 -4.00 2.40
CA ASN A 86 7.50 -4.72 3.14
C ASN A 86 6.11 -4.26 2.71
N CYS A 87 5.13 -5.16 2.78
CA CYS A 87 3.73 -4.84 2.53
C CYS A 87 2.84 -5.66 3.46
N TRP A 88 1.69 -5.10 3.84
CA TRP A 88 0.79 -5.70 4.82
C TRP A 88 -0.65 -5.25 4.59
N ILE A 89 -1.56 -6.03 5.15
CA ILE A 89 -2.96 -5.64 5.34
C ILE A 89 -3.10 -5.22 6.79
N GLY A 90 -3.77 -4.10 7.02
CA GLY A 90 -4.07 -3.63 8.37
C GLY A 90 -5.55 -3.71 8.69
N GLY A 91 -5.87 -4.14 9.90
CA GLY A 91 -7.23 -4.24 10.42
C GLY A 91 -7.23 -4.88 11.81
N GLU A 92 -8.42 -5.16 12.33
CA GLU A 92 -8.60 -5.87 13.60
C GLU A 92 -9.39 -7.16 13.36
N LYS A 93 -8.84 -8.27 13.84
CA LYS A 93 -9.49 -9.58 13.82
C LYS A 93 -10.63 -9.63 14.85
N PRO A 94 -11.58 -10.59 14.74
CA PRO A 94 -12.70 -10.69 15.69
C PRO A 94 -12.28 -10.91 17.16
N ASN A 95 -11.07 -11.44 17.38
CA ASN A 95 -10.49 -11.67 18.71
C ASN A 95 -9.75 -10.43 19.28
N GLY A 96 -9.74 -9.30 18.56
CA GLY A 96 -9.04 -8.07 18.95
C GLY A 96 -7.55 -8.04 18.58
N GLU A 97 -7.02 -9.09 17.96
CA GLU A 97 -5.64 -9.09 17.45
C GLU A 97 -5.54 -8.29 16.15
N SER A 98 -4.37 -7.72 15.87
CA SER A 98 -4.15 -7.03 14.60
C SER A 98 -4.10 -8.01 13.43
N LEU A 99 -4.79 -7.66 12.34
CA LEU A 99 -4.48 -8.16 11.02
C LEU A 99 -3.26 -7.37 10.52
N TYR A 100 -2.12 -8.03 10.32
CA TYR A 100 -0.87 -7.36 9.95
C TYR A 100 -0.03 -8.15 8.92
N ASP A 101 -0.59 -9.16 8.26
CA ASP A 101 0.17 -10.04 7.38
C ASP A 101 -0.61 -10.38 6.10
N VAL A 102 0.09 -10.35 4.97
CA VAL A 102 -0.41 -10.79 3.65
C VAL A 102 -0.49 -12.31 3.54
N ASP A 103 0.25 -13.04 4.38
CA ASP A 103 0.21 -14.50 4.41
C ASP A 103 -0.92 -15.03 5.32
N ASP A 104 -1.52 -14.17 6.16
CA ASP A 104 -2.64 -14.52 7.05
C ASP A 104 -3.99 -14.52 6.35
N ARG A 105 -4.13 -15.45 5.38
CA ARG A 105 -5.37 -15.65 4.63
C ARG A 105 -6.56 -15.93 5.52
N GLN A 106 -6.40 -16.79 6.53
CA GLN A 106 -7.51 -17.18 7.40
C GLN A 106 -7.93 -16.01 8.29
N GLY A 107 -6.98 -15.27 8.85
CA GLY A 107 -7.28 -14.06 9.62
C GLY A 107 -8.03 -13.01 8.79
N LEU A 108 -7.69 -12.85 7.50
CA LEU A 108 -8.45 -11.99 6.60
C LEU A 108 -9.89 -12.51 6.39
N ILE A 109 -10.08 -13.81 6.17
CA ILE A 109 -11.41 -14.41 6.01
C ILE A 109 -12.26 -14.17 7.27
N ASP A 110 -11.73 -14.52 8.45
CA ASP A 110 -12.43 -14.37 9.73
C ASP A 110 -12.82 -12.89 9.98
N THR A 111 -11.91 -11.97 9.65
CA THR A 111 -12.16 -10.53 9.73
C THR A 111 -13.31 -10.14 8.81
N LEU A 112 -13.26 -10.52 7.53
CA LEU A 112 -14.30 -10.19 6.55
C LEU A 112 -15.68 -10.78 6.92
N GLU A 113 -15.72 -12.00 7.46
CA GLU A 113 -16.97 -12.67 7.88
C GLU A 113 -17.60 -12.02 9.11
N SER A 114 -16.79 -11.43 10.00
CA SER A 114 -17.29 -10.67 11.16
C SER A 114 -17.88 -9.30 10.81
N LEU A 115 -17.62 -8.81 9.59
CA LEU A 115 -18.04 -7.49 9.15
C LEU A 115 -19.37 -7.57 8.39
N ASN A 116 -20.19 -6.53 8.53
CA ASN A 116 -21.32 -6.31 7.62
C ASN A 116 -20.82 -5.73 6.28
N LEU A 117 -20.32 -6.61 5.40
CA LEU A 117 -19.67 -6.19 4.16
C LEU A 117 -20.64 -5.48 3.19
N PRO A 118 -20.23 -4.37 2.57
CA PRO A 118 -21.00 -3.74 1.50
C PRO A 118 -21.02 -4.62 0.25
N LYS A 119 -21.91 -4.32 -0.72
CA LYS A 119 -21.88 -4.97 -2.04
C LYS A 119 -20.57 -4.71 -2.81
N THR A 120 -19.88 -3.62 -2.48
CA THR A 120 -18.66 -3.17 -3.13
C THR A 120 -17.77 -2.49 -2.11
N ILE A 121 -16.51 -2.90 -2.07
CA ILE A 121 -15.45 -2.21 -1.34
C ILE A 121 -14.99 -1.05 -2.21
N ILE A 122 -15.07 0.16 -1.65
CA ILE A 122 -14.65 1.40 -2.29
C ILE A 122 -13.42 1.89 -1.56
N PHE A 123 -12.36 2.20 -2.30
CA PHE A 123 -11.19 2.85 -1.75
C PHE A 123 -11.49 4.34 -1.56
N THR A 124 -11.22 4.87 -0.37
CA THR A 124 -11.65 6.21 0.03
C THR A 124 -10.50 7.19 0.06
N GLU A 125 -9.28 6.71 0.31
CA GLU A 125 -8.13 7.56 0.53
C GLU A 125 -6.82 6.86 0.21
N ILE A 126 -5.88 7.61 -0.36
CA ILE A 126 -4.46 7.24 -0.46
C ILE A 126 -3.66 8.25 0.34
N ILE A 127 -2.75 7.74 1.18
CA ILE A 127 -1.71 8.50 1.86
C ILE A 127 -0.36 7.98 1.37
N LEU A 128 0.49 8.87 0.88
CA LEU A 128 1.84 8.57 0.44
C LEU A 128 2.80 9.47 1.22
N THR A 129 3.56 8.86 2.12
CA THR A 129 4.55 9.55 2.95
C THR A 129 5.93 9.24 2.41
N GLN A 130 6.73 10.29 2.24
CA GLN A 130 8.13 10.22 1.86
C GLN A 130 8.96 10.84 2.98
N ASN A 131 10.01 10.17 3.41
CA ASN A 131 11.02 10.70 4.31
C ASN A 131 12.39 10.66 3.61
N ILE A 132 13.07 11.80 3.54
CA ILE A 132 14.43 11.90 2.99
C ILE A 132 15.31 12.61 4.01
N GLU A 133 16.34 11.93 4.52
CA GLU A 133 17.31 12.49 5.49
C GLU A 133 16.62 13.19 6.68
N GLY A 134 15.50 12.63 7.17
CA GLY A 134 14.71 13.19 8.27
C GLY A 134 13.70 14.27 7.88
N SER A 135 13.64 14.68 6.61
CA SER A 135 12.60 15.57 6.07
C SER A 135 11.41 14.75 5.57
N GLU A 136 10.23 14.97 6.16
CA GLU A 136 9.01 14.25 5.80
C GLU A 136 8.07 15.08 4.92
N CYS A 137 7.50 14.44 3.90
CA CYS A 137 6.44 14.98 3.05
C CYS A 137 5.30 13.98 2.95
N GLU A 138 4.07 14.43 3.16
CA GLU A 138 2.86 13.63 3.00
C GLU A 138 2.04 14.13 1.81
N PHE A 139 1.70 13.22 0.90
CA PHE A 139 0.69 13.43 -0.13
C PHE A 139 -0.59 12.67 0.24
N LYS A 140 -1.71 13.38 0.26
CA LYS A 140 -3.02 12.84 0.63
C LYS A 140 -4.03 13.06 -0.48
N TYR A 141 -4.73 12.00 -0.87
CA TYR A 141 -5.79 12.06 -1.88
C TYR A 141 -7.05 11.35 -1.38
N LYS A 142 -8.12 12.13 -1.15
CA LYS A 142 -9.45 11.64 -0.76
C LYS A 142 -10.40 11.62 -1.97
N ILE A 143 -11.29 10.63 -2.01
CA ILE A 143 -12.37 10.50 -2.99
C ILE A 143 -13.67 11.08 -2.46
#